data_AF-A0A2K2TZ06-F1
#
_entry.id   AF-A0A2K2TZ06-F1
#
_cell.length_a   1.000
_cell.length_b   1.000
_cell.length_c   1.000
_cell.angle_alpha   90.00
_cell.angle_beta   90.00
_cell.angle_gamma   90.00
#
_symmetry.space_group_name_H-M   'P 1'
#
loop_
_entity.id
_entity.type
_entity.pdbx_description
1 polymer ?
#
loop_
_entity_poly.entity_id
_entity_poly.type
_entity_poly.pdbx_seq_one_letter_code
_entity_poly.pdbx_strand_id
1 'polypeptide(L)'
;MKNKKISFRMTGFSILVLVLLAFLLFFKGENTSDPLFDKNSPTTLYLNALTGEVPEVDFKIYFPDSDYDFSKFNYDKSGVNFQVPGIYQLPVYYDGQKTSCTLQLTISEPAKEDISLPETELKNP
;
A
#
# COMPACT_ATOMS: atom_id res chain seq x y z
N MET A 1 -11.80 72.63 -17.06
CA MET A 1 -11.56 71.25 -16.59
C MET A 1 -12.64 70.35 -17.19
N LYS A 2 -12.26 69.29 -17.94
CA LYS A 2 -13.21 68.33 -18.53
C LYS A 2 -13.32 67.11 -17.61
N ASN A 3 -14.50 66.89 -17.03
CA ASN A 3 -14.75 65.87 -16.02
C ASN A 3 -15.06 64.56 -16.74
N LYS A 4 -14.10 63.64 -16.83
CA LYS A 4 -14.29 62.32 -17.46
C LYS A 4 -15.06 61.41 -16.50
N LYS A 5 -16.37 61.26 -16.72
CA LYS A 5 -17.20 60.29 -15.98
C LYS A 5 -16.78 58.87 -16.39
N ILE A 6 -16.18 58.13 -15.47
CA ILE A 6 -15.85 56.71 -15.64
C ILE A 6 -17.15 55.93 -15.44
N SER A 7 -17.76 55.47 -16.52
CA SER A 7 -18.89 54.53 -16.48
C SER A 7 -18.34 53.12 -16.24
N PHE A 8 -18.12 52.78 -14.97
CA PHE A 8 -17.71 51.44 -14.57
C PHE A 8 -18.88 50.47 -14.84
N ARG A 9 -18.79 49.72 -15.94
CA ARG A 9 -19.82 48.78 -16.37
C ARG A 9 -19.83 47.58 -15.41
N MET A 10 -20.95 47.39 -14.71
CA MET A 10 -21.32 46.24 -13.82
C MET A 10 -21.09 44.85 -14.44
N THR A 11 -20.78 44.75 -15.74
CA THR A 11 -20.60 43.51 -16.50
C THR A 11 -19.31 42.74 -16.13
N GLY A 12 -18.27 43.43 -15.63
CA GLY A 12 -16.99 42.78 -15.27
C GLY A 12 -17.07 41.92 -14.01
N PHE A 13 -17.84 42.35 -13.01
CA PHE A 13 -18.02 41.61 -11.76
C PHE A 13 -18.82 40.31 -11.96
N SER A 14 -19.83 40.33 -12.83
CA SER A 14 -20.64 39.14 -13.11
C SER A 14 -19.82 38.02 -13.76
N ILE A 15 -18.93 38.37 -14.70
CA ILE A 15 -18.03 37.39 -15.34
C ILE A 15 -17.03 36.84 -14.32
N LEU A 16 -16.47 37.70 -13.47
CA LEU A 16 -15.51 37.29 -12.44
C LEU A 16 -16.13 36.34 -11.42
N VAL A 17 -17.37 36.58 -11.00
CA VAL A 17 -18.12 35.68 -10.10
C VAL A 17 -18.39 34.33 -10.79
N LEU A 18 -18.75 34.33 -12.07
CA LEU A 18 -18.98 33.10 -12.85
C LEU A 18 -17.71 32.26 -13.00
N VAL A 19 -16.58 32.90 -13.28
CA VAL A 19 -15.27 32.23 -13.36
C VAL A 19 -14.88 31.65 -12.00
N LEU A 20 -15.12 32.38 -10.91
CA LEU A 20 -14.81 31.92 -9.56
C LEU A 20 -15.71 30.74 -9.14
N LEU A 21 -16.99 30.77 -9.53
CA LEU A 21 -17.92 29.65 -9.29
C LEU A 21 -17.52 28.41 -10.10
N ALA A 22 -17.14 28.58 -11.36
CA ALA A 22 -16.63 27.49 -12.19
C ALA A 22 -15.35 26.91 -11.59
N PHE A 23 -14.42 27.76 -11.14
CA PHE A 23 -13.20 27.33 -10.47
C PHE A 23 -13.49 26.52 -9.20
N LEU A 24 -14.42 26.97 -8.36
CA LEU A 24 -14.84 26.21 -7.18
C LEU A 24 -15.50 24.86 -7.52
N LEU A 25 -16.23 24.77 -8.63
CA LEU A 25 -16.81 23.51 -9.10
C LEU A 25 -15.75 22.55 -9.66
N PHE A 26 -14.74 23.06 -10.37
CA PHE A 26 -13.62 22.25 -10.89
C PHE A 26 -12.64 21.81 -9.80
N PHE A 27 -12.44 22.61 -8.74
CA PHE A 27 -11.56 22.27 -7.62
C PHE A 27 -12.25 21.49 -6.51
N LYS A 28 -13.55 21.21 -6.62
CA LYS A 28 -14.24 20.26 -5.75
C LYS A 28 -13.98 18.83 -6.24
N GLY A 29 -12.69 18.50 -6.40
CA GLY A 29 -12.25 17.12 -6.54
C GLY A 29 -12.68 16.36 -5.29
N GLU A 30 -13.29 15.21 -5.50
CA GLU A 30 -13.53 14.23 -4.45
C GLU A 30 -12.22 13.99 -3.70
N ASN A 31 -12.12 14.52 -2.48
CA ASN A 31 -11.10 14.12 -1.52
C ASN A 31 -11.47 12.74 -0.97
N THR A 32 -11.63 11.75 -1.85
CA THR A 32 -11.55 10.35 -1.46
C THR A 32 -10.07 10.09 -1.28
N SER A 33 -9.58 10.23 -0.05
CA SER A 33 -8.24 9.79 0.30
C SER A 33 -8.14 8.31 -0.05
N ASP A 34 -7.28 7.99 -1.01
CA ASP A 34 -6.99 6.62 -1.41
C ASP A 34 -6.67 5.79 -0.15
N PRO A 35 -7.39 4.67 0.09
CA PRO A 35 -7.25 3.90 1.31
C PRO A 35 -5.84 3.31 1.49
N LEU A 36 -5.03 3.17 0.43
CA LEU A 36 -3.61 2.81 0.56
C LEU A 36 -2.82 3.88 1.31
N PHE A 37 -3.20 5.15 1.20
CA PHE A 37 -2.47 6.28 1.77
C PHE A 37 -3.19 6.93 2.96
N ASP A 38 -4.36 6.41 3.35
CA ASP A 38 -5.09 6.90 4.51
C ASP A 38 -4.38 6.46 5.80
N LYS A 39 -3.86 7.43 6.56
CA LYS A 39 -3.15 7.20 7.82
C LYS A 39 -4.09 6.90 8.98
N ASN A 40 -5.38 7.20 8.84
CA ASN A 40 -6.37 6.94 9.86
C ASN A 40 -6.86 5.48 9.83
N SER A 41 -6.60 4.76 8.73
CA SER A 41 -6.98 3.37 8.53
C SER A 41 -5.81 2.53 8.01
N PRO A 42 -4.72 2.37 8.79
CA PRO A 42 -3.58 1.56 8.38
C PRO A 42 -3.99 0.09 8.25
N THR A 43 -3.53 -0.56 7.18
CA THR A 43 -3.84 -1.96 6.89
C THR A 43 -2.58 -2.83 7.06
N THR A 44 -2.68 -3.92 7.82
CA THR A 44 -1.60 -4.90 7.97
C THR A 44 -1.86 -6.12 7.08
N LEU A 45 -0.91 -6.45 6.22
CA LEU A 45 -0.94 -7.61 5.34
C LEU A 45 -0.14 -8.74 5.98
N TYR A 46 -0.71 -9.92 6.15
CA TYR A 46 -0.05 -11.04 6.85
C TYR A 46 0.50 -12.07 5.85
N LEU A 47 1.78 -12.41 6.00
CA LEU A 47 2.48 -13.37 5.15
C LEU A 47 3.32 -14.31 6.01
N ASN A 48 3.35 -15.59 5.64
CA ASN A 48 4.17 -16.60 6.30
C ASN A 48 5.22 -17.13 5.33
N ALA A 49 6.43 -17.37 5.83
CA ALA A 49 7.52 -18.00 5.09
C ALA A 49 8.33 -18.93 5.99
N LEU A 50 9.08 -19.84 5.37
CA LEU A 50 10.06 -20.67 6.07
C LEU A 50 11.45 -20.02 6.02
N THR A 51 12.30 -20.36 7.00
CA THR A 51 13.69 -19.89 7.00
C THR A 51 14.41 -20.30 5.72
N GLY A 52 15.11 -19.35 5.10
CA GLY A 52 15.86 -19.55 3.86
C GLY A 52 15.06 -19.27 2.58
N GLU A 53 13.75 -19.06 2.68
CA GLU A 53 12.88 -18.74 1.54
C GLU A 53 12.57 -17.24 1.51
N VAL A 54 12.62 -16.66 0.31
CA VAL A 54 12.11 -15.30 0.07
C VAL A 54 10.70 -15.46 -0.49
N PRO A 55 9.64 -15.15 0.27
CA PRO A 55 8.28 -15.34 -0.19
C PRO A 55 7.94 -14.32 -1.29
N GLU A 56 7.27 -14.79 -2.33
CA GLU A 56 6.61 -13.95 -3.32
C GLU A 56 5.26 -13.49 -2.76
N VAL A 57 4.93 -12.20 -2.96
CA VAL A 57 3.70 -11.60 -2.41
C VAL A 57 2.75 -11.31 -3.55
N ASP A 58 1.61 -12.00 -3.55
CA ASP A 58 0.50 -11.64 -4.42
C ASP A 58 -0.41 -10.63 -3.71
N PHE A 59 -0.24 -9.35 -4.04
CA PHE A 59 -1.03 -8.26 -3.48
C PHE A 59 -2.53 -8.35 -3.82
N LYS A 60 -2.90 -9.09 -4.88
CA LYS A 60 -4.30 -9.27 -5.29
C LYS A 60 -5.13 -9.98 -4.21
N ILE A 61 -4.52 -10.85 -3.42
CA ILE A 61 -5.18 -11.58 -2.34
C ILE A 61 -5.66 -10.63 -1.25
N TYR A 62 -4.91 -9.54 -1.01
CA TYR A 62 -5.25 -8.57 0.04
C TYR A 62 -6.20 -7.47 -0.43
N PHE A 63 -6.27 -7.22 -1.74
CA PHE A 63 -7.11 -6.19 -2.34
C PHE A 63 -7.94 -6.73 -3.53
N PRO A 64 -8.80 -7.75 -3.31
CA PRO A 64 -9.46 -8.49 -4.38
C PRO A 64 -10.42 -7.65 -5.24
N ASP A 65 -11.02 -6.61 -4.65
CA ASP A 65 -12.02 -5.75 -5.29
C ASP A 65 -11.44 -4.37 -5.69
N SER A 66 -10.11 -4.22 -5.66
CA SER A 66 -9.46 -2.96 -6.02
C SER A 66 -9.15 -2.88 -7.52
N ASP A 67 -9.10 -1.65 -8.04
CA ASP A 67 -8.65 -1.31 -9.39
C ASP A 67 -7.15 -0.99 -9.45
N TYR A 68 -6.39 -1.34 -8.40
CA TYR A 68 -4.96 -1.10 -8.35
C TYR A 68 -4.19 -1.91 -9.39
N ASP A 69 -3.15 -1.29 -9.93
CA ASP A 69 -2.16 -1.99 -10.73
C ASP A 69 -1.20 -2.75 -9.80
N PHE A 70 -1.41 -4.06 -9.67
CA PHE A 70 -0.61 -4.89 -8.76
C PHE A 70 0.89 -4.90 -9.10
N SER A 71 1.27 -4.57 -10.34
CA SER A 71 2.68 -4.49 -10.74
C SER A 71 3.42 -3.30 -10.12
N LYS A 72 2.68 -2.29 -9.61
CA LYS A 72 3.23 -1.11 -8.96
C LYS A 72 3.49 -1.30 -7.47
N PHE A 73 3.04 -2.41 -6.89
CA PHE A 73 3.34 -2.71 -5.50
C PHE A 73 4.78 -3.18 -5.33
N ASN A 74 5.40 -2.70 -4.27
CA ASN A 74 6.70 -3.17 -3.82
C ASN A 74 6.76 -3.11 -2.29
N TYR A 75 7.71 -3.82 -1.69
CA TYR A 75 7.92 -3.81 -0.25
C TYR A 75 9.41 -3.87 0.06
N ASP A 76 9.83 -3.15 1.09
CA ASP A 76 11.24 -3.07 1.48
C ASP A 76 11.66 -4.34 2.21
N LYS A 77 12.65 -5.05 1.66
CA LYS A 77 13.24 -6.28 2.24
C LYS A 77 14.57 -6.04 2.95
N SER A 78 15.11 -4.82 2.89
CA SER A 78 16.49 -4.52 3.33
C SER A 78 16.74 -4.83 4.81
N GLY A 79 15.70 -4.78 5.64
CA GLY A 79 15.77 -5.09 7.08
C GLY A 79 15.46 -6.54 7.46
N VAL A 80 15.26 -7.46 6.50
CA VAL A 80 14.85 -8.84 6.81
C VAL A 80 16.03 -9.79 6.72
N ASN A 81 16.24 -10.56 7.80
CA ASN A 81 17.09 -11.72 7.76
C ASN A 81 16.23 -12.99 7.57
N PHE A 82 16.13 -13.47 6.33
CA PHE A 82 15.34 -14.66 6.01
C PHE A 82 15.84 -15.96 6.65
N GLN A 83 17.05 -15.96 7.23
CA GLN A 83 17.61 -17.11 7.93
C GLN A 83 17.21 -17.17 9.40
N VAL A 84 16.66 -16.09 9.95
CA VAL A 84 16.34 -15.98 11.37
C VAL A 84 14.82 -16.00 11.52
N PRO A 85 14.26 -17.00 12.24
CA PRO A 85 12.86 -17.02 12.58
C PRO A 85 12.46 -15.76 13.34
N GLY A 86 11.27 -15.24 13.05
CA GLY A 86 10.80 -14.01 13.69
C GLY A 86 9.67 -13.35 12.93
N ILE A 87 9.18 -12.26 13.50
CA ILE A 87 8.14 -11.41 12.91
C ILE A 87 8.81 -10.11 12.46
N TYR A 88 8.71 -9.83 11.17
CA TYR A 88 9.25 -8.63 10.53
C TYR A 88 8.11 -7.74 10.02
N GLN A 89 8.25 -6.44 10.18
CA GLN A 89 7.31 -5.45 9.66
C GLN A 89 7.96 -4.67 8.52
N LEU A 90 7.36 -4.75 7.35
CA LEU A 90 7.93 -4.24 6.11
C LEU A 90 7.03 -3.14 5.54
N PRO A 91 7.58 -1.95 5.25
CA PRO A 91 6.80 -0.90 4.62
C PRO A 91 6.45 -1.30 3.19
N VAL A 92 5.20 -1.07 2.81
CA VAL A 92 4.68 -1.28 1.46
C VAL A 92 4.73 0.04 0.69
N TYR A 93 5.03 -0.05 -0.60
CA TYR A 93 5.10 1.05 -1.54
C TYR A 93 4.18 0.77 -2.72
N TYR A 94 3.57 1.82 -3.25
CA TYR A 94 2.77 1.79 -4.46
C TYR A 94 3.25 2.91 -5.38
N ASP A 95 3.68 2.57 -6.60
CA ASP A 95 4.22 3.52 -7.58
C ASP A 95 5.37 4.38 -7.01
N GLY A 96 6.23 3.75 -6.21
CA GLY A 96 7.36 4.41 -5.53
C GLY A 96 6.99 5.25 -4.30
N GLN A 97 5.70 5.39 -3.97
CA GLN A 97 5.25 6.13 -2.79
C GLN A 97 4.98 5.19 -1.62
N LYS A 98 5.42 5.59 -0.42
CA LYS A 98 5.18 4.82 0.81
C LYS A 98 3.69 4.85 1.16
N THR A 99 3.08 3.68 1.31
CA THR A 99 1.67 3.54 1.71
C THR A 99 1.52 3.53 3.23
N SER A 100 0.29 3.59 3.71
CA SER A 100 -0.09 3.32 5.09
C SER A 100 -0.16 1.83 5.40
N CYS A 101 0.05 0.96 4.42
CA CYS A 101 0.03 -0.48 4.60
C CYS A 101 1.37 -1.00 5.14
N THR A 102 1.31 -2.01 6.01
CA THR A 102 2.48 -2.71 6.54
C THR A 102 2.36 -4.20 6.24
N LEU A 103 3.39 -4.80 5.64
CA LEU A 103 3.47 -6.24 5.46
C LEU A 103 4.14 -6.87 6.70
N GLN A 104 3.38 -7.65 7.45
CA GLN A 104 3.89 -8.46 8.55
C GLN A 104 4.29 -9.84 8.01
N LEU A 105 5.59 -10.06 7.93
CA LEU A 105 6.18 -11.33 7.52
C LEU A 105 6.55 -12.16 8.76
N THR A 106 5.96 -13.33 8.91
CA THR A 106 6.32 -14.32 9.92
C THR A 106 7.21 -15.38 9.28
N ILE A 107 8.46 -15.48 9.75
CA ILE A 107 9.41 -16.51 9.33
C ILE A 107 9.47 -17.59 10.41
N SER A 108 9.17 -18.82 10.03
CA SER A 108 9.18 -19.99 10.91
C SER A 108 10.28 -20.97 10.51
N GLU A 109 10.78 -21.75 11.46
CA GLU A 109 11.66 -22.88 11.14
C GLU A 109 10.85 -23.96 10.41
N PRO A 110 11.44 -24.65 9.42
CA PRO A 110 10.83 -25.84 8.86
C PRO A 110 10.67 -26.86 10.00
N ALA A 111 9.49 -27.49 10.07
CA ALA A 111 9.28 -28.57 11.02
C ALA A 111 10.37 -29.62 10.80
N LYS A 112 11.21 -29.87 11.81
CA LYS A 112 12.08 -31.04 11.79
C LYS A 112 11.17 -32.26 11.80
N GLU A 113 10.98 -32.89 10.64
CA GLU A 113 10.47 -34.25 10.59
C GLU A 113 11.43 -35.10 11.42
N ASP A 114 10.96 -35.53 12.59
CA ASP A 114 11.69 -36.43 13.47
C ASP A 114 11.70 -37.80 12.82
N ILE A 115 12.65 -38.01 11.89
CA ILE A 115 12.88 -39.29 11.22
C ILE A 115 13.49 -40.24 12.26
N SER A 116 12.63 -40.75 13.14
CA SER A 116 12.90 -41.94 13.93
C SER A 116 12.99 -43.11 12.96
N LEU A 117 14.20 -43.37 12.46
CA LEU A 117 14.55 -44.61 11.77
C LEU A 117 14.19 -45.77 12.71
N PRO A 118 13.27 -46.69 12.36
CA PRO A 118 13.11 -47.90 13.15
C PRO A 118 14.40 -48.72 13.04
N GLU A 119 15.04 -48.95 14.19
CA GLU A 119 16.17 -49.86 14.34
C GLU A 119 15.86 -51.18 13.64
N THR A 120 16.76 -51.57 12.74
CA THR A 120 16.67 -52.82 12.00
C THR A 120 17.00 -53.95 12.98
N GLU A 121 15.98 -54.58 13.58
CA GLU A 121 16.15 -55.86 14.27
C GLU A 121 16.46 -56.94 13.24
N LEU A 122 17.75 -57.15 13.02
CA LEU A 122 18.32 -58.31 12.35
C LEU A 122 18.07 -59.56 13.22
N LYS A 123 16.93 -60.23 13.03
CA LYS A 123 16.73 -61.59 13.53
C LYS A 123 17.00 -62.59 12.41
N ASN A 124 18.23 -63.09 12.40
CA ASN A 124 18.68 -64.17 11.50
C ASN A 124 18.06 -65.52 11.94
N PRO A 125 17.55 -66.36 11.02
CA PRO A 125 17.08 -67.71 11.34
C PRO A 125 18.20 -68.70 11.69
#